data_AF-A0AAQ1JP30-F1
#
_entry.id   AF-A0AAQ1JP30-F1
#
_cell.length_a   1.000
_cell.length_b   1.000
_cell.length_c   1.000
_cell.angle_alpha   90.00
_cell.angle_beta   90.00
_cell.angle_gamma   90.00
#
_symmetry.space_group_name_H-M   'P 1'
#
loop_
_entity.id
_entity.type
_entity.pdbx_description
1 polymer ?
#
loop_
_entity_poly.entity_id
_entity_poly.type
_entity_poly.pdbx_seq_one_letter_code
_entity_poly.pdbx_strand_id
1 'polypeptide(L)'
;MPSDRLKSQLESLQQTLNESNSPLSSEEHEALQALATSLEARLLNETTDLQVDEDPSLVDGVNLMAEQFEARHPTLASTLRSVMQSLADMGI
;
A
#
# COMPACT_ATOMS: atom_id res chain seq x y z
N MET A 1 -14.98 -5.80 -5.48
CA MET A 1 -13.87 -6.66 -5.93
C MET A 1 -12.66 -6.41 -5.04
N PRO A 2 -11.66 -7.32 -4.96
CA PRO A 2 -10.46 -7.08 -4.15
C PRO A 2 -9.69 -5.83 -4.57
N SER A 3 -9.72 -5.47 -5.86
CA SER A 3 -9.21 -4.21 -6.40
C SER A 3 -9.94 -2.96 -5.89
N ASP A 4 -11.27 -3.00 -5.72
CA ASP A 4 -12.01 -1.88 -5.11
C ASP A 4 -11.60 -1.66 -3.65
N ARG A 5 -11.35 -2.75 -2.92
CA ARG A 5 -10.89 -2.69 -1.54
C ARG A 5 -9.50 -2.06 -1.45
N LEU A 6 -8.58 -2.44 -2.35
CA LEU A 6 -7.26 -1.82 -2.43
C LEU A 6 -7.35 -0.32 -2.75
N LYS A 7 -8.22 0.08 -3.69
CA LYS A 7 -8.47 1.52 -3.99
C LYS A 7 -8.87 2.30 -2.74
N SER A 8 -9.87 1.82 -2.00
CA SER A 8 -10.32 2.52 -0.78
C SER A 8 -9.23 2.59 0.30
N GLN A 9 -8.38 1.58 0.40
CA GLN A 9 -7.24 1.58 1.32
C GLN A 9 -6.17 2.60 0.92
N LEU A 10 -5.86 2.71 -0.38
CA LEU A 10 -4.93 3.69 -0.92
C LEU A 10 -5.45 5.11 -0.76
N GLU A 11 -6.74 5.33 -1.00
CA GLU A 11 -7.39 6.63 -0.77
C GLU A 11 -7.30 7.02 0.71
N SER A 12 -7.61 6.10 1.62
CA SER A 12 -7.47 6.33 3.07
C SER A 12 -6.01 6.62 3.47
N LEU A 13 -5.05 5.89 2.88
CA LEU A 13 -3.63 6.11 3.12
C LEU A 13 -3.20 7.51 2.65
N GLN A 14 -3.60 7.93 1.45
CA GLN A 14 -3.31 9.26 0.92
C GLN A 14 -3.95 10.36 1.78
N GLN A 15 -5.16 10.15 2.30
CA GLN A 15 -5.77 11.10 3.22
C GLN A 15 -4.91 11.26 4.48
N THR A 16 -4.48 10.17 5.11
CA THR A 16 -3.61 10.20 6.30
C THR A 16 -2.24 10.83 6.01
N LEU A 17 -1.67 10.62 4.82
CA LEU A 17 -0.42 11.26 4.40
C LEU A 17 -0.56 12.78 4.27
N ASN A 18 -1.68 13.24 3.70
CA ASN A 18 -1.99 14.67 3.55
C ASN A 18 -2.42 15.36 4.85
N GLU A 19 -2.62 14.63 5.95
CA GLU A 19 -2.93 15.24 7.23
C GLU A 19 -1.73 16.04 7.75
N SER A 20 -1.89 17.36 7.88
CA SER A 20 -0.82 18.28 8.28
C SER A 20 -0.26 18.03 9.70
N ASN A 21 -0.93 17.19 10.48
CA ASN A 21 -0.54 16.82 11.84
C ASN A 21 0.00 15.39 11.94
N SER A 22 0.33 14.77 10.78
CA SER A 22 0.82 13.41 10.74
C SER A 22 2.23 13.34 11.36
N PRO A 23 2.49 12.42 12.31
CA PRO A 23 3.79 12.27 12.96
C PRO A 23 4.85 11.60 12.06
N LEU A 24 4.66 11.64 10.73
CA LEU A 24 5.53 11.01 9.75
C LEU A 24 6.72 11.92 9.41
N SER A 25 7.91 11.33 9.30
CA SER A 25 9.06 12.03 8.73
C SER A 25 8.90 12.22 7.22
N SER A 26 9.70 13.11 6.62
CA SER A 26 9.71 13.27 5.16
C SER A 26 10.09 11.97 4.43
N GLU A 27 11.01 11.18 4.99
CA GLU A 27 11.42 9.90 4.40
C GLU A 27 10.27 8.88 4.42
N GLU A 28 9.52 8.83 5.52
CA GLU A 28 8.36 7.94 5.66
C GLU A 28 7.22 8.32 4.74
N HIS A 29 6.96 9.62 4.64
CA HIS A 29 5.97 10.15 3.73
C HIS A 29 6.34 9.81 2.28
N GLU A 30 7.59 10.02 1.87
CA GLU A 30 8.07 9.69 0.52
C GLU A 30 7.99 8.18 0.24
N ALA A 31 8.38 7.34 1.20
CA ALA A 31 8.30 5.89 1.06
C ALA A 31 6.85 5.39 0.90
N LEU A 32 5.92 5.91 1.72
CA LEU A 32 4.49 5.58 1.63
C LEU A 32 3.86 6.13 0.33
N GLN A 33 4.26 7.32 -0.11
CA GLN A 33 3.81 7.90 -1.38
C GLN A 33 4.29 7.05 -2.57
N ALA A 34 5.54 6.59 -2.56
CA ALA A 34 6.10 5.73 -3.58
C ALA A 34 5.39 4.37 -3.63
N LEU A 35 5.11 3.80 -2.45
CA LEU A 35 4.35 2.56 -2.30
C LEU A 35 2.94 2.72 -2.89
N ALA A 36 2.21 3.76 -2.51
CA ALA A 36 0.88 4.05 -3.03
C ALA A 36 0.88 4.19 -4.56
N THR A 37 1.83 4.95 -5.11
CA THR A 37 1.98 5.14 -6.56
C THR A 37 2.25 3.81 -7.28
N SER A 38 3.11 2.96 -6.71
CA SER A 38 3.42 1.65 -7.27
C SER A 38 2.18 0.74 -7.29
N LEU A 39 1.41 0.75 -6.21
CA LEU A 39 0.16 -0.01 -6.08
C LEU A 39 -0.92 0.50 -7.05
N GLU A 40 -1.06 1.81 -7.23
CA GLU A 40 -1.98 2.39 -8.21
C GLU A 40 -1.60 2.01 -9.64
N ALA A 41 -0.31 2.02 -9.99
CA ALA A 41 0.17 1.57 -11.29
C ALA A 41 -0.11 0.08 -11.52
N ARG A 42 0.09 -0.76 -10.49
CA ARG A 42 -0.23 -2.20 -10.51
C ARG A 42 -1.71 -2.43 -10.79
N LEU A 43 -2.55 -1.72 -10.05
CA LEU A 43 -3.99 -1.80 -10.14
C LEU A 43 -4.52 -1.36 -11.51
N LEU A 44 -3.93 -0.32 -12.11
CA LEU A 44 -4.26 0.10 -13.47
C LEU A 44 -3.86 -0.96 -14.51
N ASN A 45 -2.71 -1.61 -14.32
CA ASN A 45 -2.26 -2.72 -15.18
C ASN A 45 -3.16 -3.96 -15.03
N GLU A 46 -3.57 -4.32 -13.80
CA GLU A 46 -4.53 -5.41 -13.56
C GLU A 46 -5.85 -5.17 -14.32
N THR A 47 -6.33 -3.93 -14.35
CA THR A 47 -7.57 -3.58 -15.08
C THR A 47 -7.45 -3.63 -16.61
N THR A 48 -6.23 -3.76 -17.16
CA THR A 48 -5.93 -3.62 -18.60
C THR A 48 -5.55 -4.93 -19.31
N ASP A 49 -5.96 -6.10 -18.79
CA ASP A 49 -5.84 -7.43 -19.45
C ASP A 49 -4.48 -8.17 -19.23
N LEU A 50 -4.61 -9.44 -18.83
CA LEU A 50 -3.73 -10.62 -19.07
C LEU A 50 -2.34 -10.67 -18.41
N GLN A 51 -2.19 -11.66 -17.51
CA GLN A 51 -0.94 -12.09 -16.83
C GLN A 51 -0.47 -11.11 -15.77
N VAL A 52 -1.15 -11.16 -14.62
CA VAL A 52 -0.58 -10.64 -13.38
C VAL A 52 0.44 -11.67 -12.92
N ASP A 53 1.69 -11.52 -13.36
CA ASP A 53 2.82 -12.15 -12.65
C ASP A 53 2.77 -11.64 -11.19
N GLU A 54 2.98 -12.51 -10.21
CA GLU A 54 3.15 -12.10 -8.82
C GLU A 54 4.30 -11.09 -8.74
N ASP A 55 4.14 -9.99 -7.99
CA ASP A 55 5.28 -9.11 -7.67
C ASP A 55 5.73 -9.39 -6.24
N PRO A 56 6.55 -10.42 -6.04
CA PRO A 56 7.05 -10.70 -4.71
C PRO A 56 7.78 -9.47 -4.13
N SER A 57 8.37 -8.62 -4.97
CA SER A 57 9.09 -7.43 -4.49
C SER A 57 8.17 -6.35 -3.91
N LEU A 58 6.94 -6.24 -4.43
CA LEU A 58 5.97 -5.24 -4.00
C LEU A 58 5.31 -5.68 -2.68
N VAL A 59 4.92 -6.96 -2.59
CA VAL A 59 4.40 -7.55 -1.34
C VAL A 59 5.44 -7.51 -0.22
N ASP A 60 6.69 -7.88 -0.51
CA ASP A 60 7.79 -7.81 0.44
C ASP A 60 8.09 -6.36 0.87
N GLY A 61 8.01 -5.40 -0.05
CA GLY A 61 8.17 -3.98 0.24
C GLY A 61 7.08 -3.43 1.17
N VAL A 62 5.81 -3.80 0.93
CA VAL A 62 4.69 -3.47 1.81
C VAL A 62 4.89 -4.10 3.20
N ASN A 63 5.37 -5.34 3.27
CA ASN A 63 5.63 -6.03 4.53
C ASN A 63 6.74 -5.34 5.34
N LEU A 64 7.88 -5.05 4.73
CA LEU A 64 9.00 -4.37 5.39
C LEU A 64 8.58 -3.00 5.96
N MET A 65 7.81 -2.24 5.19
CA MET A 65 7.24 -0.98 5.65
C MET A 65 6.30 -1.23 6.84
N ALA A 66 5.39 -2.19 6.75
CA ALA A 66 4.46 -2.50 7.84
C ALA A 66 5.19 -2.82 9.15
N GLU A 67 6.26 -3.62 9.10
CA GLU A 67 7.11 -3.94 10.25
C GLU A 67 7.80 -2.69 10.82
N GLN A 68 8.31 -1.81 9.95
CA GLN A 68 8.96 -0.56 10.37
C GLN A 68 7.99 0.44 10.99
N PHE A 69 6.74 0.46 10.50
CA PHE A 69 5.66 1.31 11.01
C PHE A 69 4.99 0.70 12.24
N GLU A 70 5.04 -0.62 12.48
CA GLU A 70 4.31 -1.27 13.59
C GLU A 70 4.68 -0.70 14.97
N ALA A 71 5.95 -0.33 15.16
CA ALA A 71 6.44 0.24 16.43
C ALA A 71 6.03 1.70 16.66
N ARG A 72 5.84 2.50 15.59
CA ARG A 72 5.67 3.96 15.67
C ARG A 72 4.28 4.43 15.23
N HIS A 73 3.65 3.70 14.31
CA HIS A 73 2.37 3.99 13.67
C HIS A 73 1.56 2.70 13.48
N PRO A 74 1.02 2.10 14.56
CA PRO A 74 0.32 0.82 14.50
C PRO A 74 -0.91 0.86 13.56
N THR A 75 -1.59 2.00 13.47
CA THR A 75 -2.71 2.20 12.52
C THR A 75 -2.24 2.09 11.07
N LEU A 76 -1.11 2.71 10.71
CA LEU A 76 -0.55 2.62 9.36
C LEU A 76 -0.05 1.21 9.04
N ALA A 77 0.59 0.54 10.00
CA ALA A 77 1.00 -0.86 9.84
C ALA A 77 -0.21 -1.78 9.59
N SER A 78 -1.33 -1.55 10.26
CA SER A 78 -2.58 -2.27 10.01
C SER A 78 -3.15 -2.00 8.61
N THR A 79 -3.06 -0.77 8.12
CA THR A 79 -3.45 -0.42 6.75
C THR A 79 -2.55 -1.14 5.73
N LEU A 80 -1.23 -1.13 5.94
CA LEU A 80 -0.26 -1.81 5.07
C LEU A 80 -0.48 -3.33 5.03
N ARG A 81 -0.74 -3.99 6.18
CA ARG A 81 -1.14 -5.41 6.20
C ARG A 81 -2.45 -5.66 5.45
N SER A 82 -3.41 -4.74 5.53
CA SER A 82 -4.67 -4.85 4.81
C SER A 82 -4.49 -4.72 3.30
N VAL A 83 -3.56 -3.87 2.86
CA VAL A 83 -3.10 -3.73 1.47
C VAL A 83 -2.44 -5.01 1.00
N MET A 84 -1.49 -5.55 1.78
CA MET A 84 -0.82 -6.82 1.50
C MET A 84 -1.82 -7.97 1.32
N GLN A 85 -2.81 -8.07 2.20
CA GLN A 85 -3.85 -9.09 2.05
C GLN A 85 -4.66 -8.87 0.77
N SER A 86 -4.99 -7.62 0.42
CA SER A 86 -5.68 -7.33 -0.85
C SER A 86 -4.84 -7.77 -2.06
N LEU A 87 -3.52 -7.54 -2.03
CA LEU A 87 -2.60 -8.01 -3.07
C LEU A 87 -2.59 -9.54 -3.17
N ALA A 88 -2.43 -10.23 -2.04
CA ALA A 88 -2.45 -11.70 -2.00
C ALA A 88 -3.80 -12.27 -2.49
N ASP A 89 -4.92 -11.64 -2.12
CA ASP A 89 -6.27 -12.01 -2.59
C ASP A 89 -6.45 -11.79 -4.10
N MET A 90 -5.67 -10.87 -4.70
CA MET A 90 -5.60 -10.64 -6.14
C MET A 90 -4.62 -11.60 -6.85
N GLY A 91 -3.87 -12.40 -6.08
CA GLY A 91 -2.84 -13.31 -6.61
C GLY A 91 -1.57 -12.60 -7.05
N ILE A 92 -1.19 -11.52 -6.36
CA ILE A 92 -0.03 -10.67 -6.65
C ILE A 92 1.02 -10.79 -5.55
#